data_AF-A0A6G3Z365-F1
#
_entry.id   AF-A0A6G3Z365-F1
#
_cell.length_a   1.000
_cell.length_b   1.000
_cell.length_c   1.000
_cell.angle_alpha   90.00
_cell.angle_beta   90.00
_cell.angle_gamma   90.00
#
_symmetry.space_group_name_H-M   'P 1'
#
loop_
_entity.id
_entity.type
_entity.pdbx_description
1 polymer ?
#
loop_
_entity_poly.entity_id
_entity_poly.type
_entity_poly.pdbx_seq_one_letter_code
_entity_poly.pdbx_strand_id
1 'polypeptide(L)'
;MSSQDSGSAGGLTLQRGGEEVLLVKVSDRFTTQLTSPDAITSLQAVLEPLAVRPVGRGQLAEWTIAPQRLEACLAQARTQPTVQFASHVYQLVASPHTLIYLTDQITVQFTPHLSRTQGTAIAESVGLAEVRALSGIPNTFVYCVTAQATENPIKIANRLMARSEVLTAEPNVVIETAGLYRPQDALYTQQWHLNATRSSDVKADADISVEQAWDITRGSRSIVVAVSDDGFDLAHPDLQGRGKIVAPQDLKSRDAVPLPMDTEDNHGTSCAGLAIGEENQSGIVGVAPGCSFMPIRTTGFLDDESIEGIFRWAMEKGAAVISCSWAPATINFSLSLAQRNILTQAATQGRGGK
;
A
#
# COMPACT_ATOMS: atom_id res chain seq x y z
N MET A 1 -5.80 -43.21 24.52
CA MET A 1 -6.42 -42.47 23.40
C MET A 1 -5.46 -41.36 23.03
N SER A 2 -4.94 -41.46 21.81
CA SER A 2 -3.84 -40.66 21.26
C SER A 2 -4.21 -39.17 21.16
N SER A 3 -3.42 -38.32 21.82
CA SER A 3 -3.37 -36.88 21.55
C SER A 3 -2.54 -36.66 20.30
N GLN A 4 -3.21 -36.35 19.19
CA GLN A 4 -2.54 -35.85 17.99
C GLN A 4 -2.06 -34.43 18.26
N ASP A 5 -0.74 -34.31 18.36
CA ASP A 5 0.00 -33.05 18.31
C ASP A 5 -0.04 -32.55 16.86
N SER A 6 -0.85 -31.53 16.61
CA SER A 6 -0.99 -30.90 15.29
C SER A 6 0.19 -29.95 15.07
N GLY A 7 1.23 -30.44 14.39
CA GLY A 7 2.36 -29.63 13.95
C GLY A 7 1.92 -28.42 13.11
N SER A 8 2.08 -27.23 13.67
CA SER A 8 1.85 -25.97 12.96
C SER A 8 2.93 -25.77 11.89
N ALA A 9 2.52 -25.59 10.63
CA ALA A 9 3.43 -25.28 9.54
C ALA A 9 4.08 -23.89 9.73
N GLY A 10 5.30 -23.86 10.28
CA GLY A 10 6.45 -23.05 9.83
C GLY A 10 6.41 -21.51 9.78
N GLY A 11 5.33 -20.84 10.20
CA GLY A 11 5.25 -19.36 10.18
C GLY A 11 6.03 -18.69 11.32
N LEU A 12 6.69 -17.56 11.04
CA LEU A 12 7.20 -16.62 12.06
C LEU A 12 6.38 -15.33 12.05
N THR A 13 6.13 -14.76 13.22
CA THR A 13 5.43 -13.47 13.38
C THR A 13 6.45 -12.36 13.55
N LEU A 14 6.47 -11.38 12.66
CA LEU A 14 7.24 -10.14 12.78
C LEU A 14 6.38 -9.04 13.42
N GLN A 15 6.84 -8.50 14.55
CA GLN A 15 6.24 -7.35 15.22
C GLN A 15 6.67 -6.06 14.51
N ARG A 16 5.72 -5.25 14.04
CA ARG A 16 6.02 -4.00 13.32
C ARG A 16 4.88 -2.99 13.36
N GLY A 17 5.12 -1.80 13.90
CA GLY A 17 4.15 -0.71 13.91
C GLY A 17 2.90 -0.99 14.75
N GLY A 18 3.02 -1.86 15.76
CA GLY A 18 1.87 -2.35 16.54
C GLY A 18 1.07 -3.48 15.87
N GLU A 19 1.49 -3.95 14.70
CA GLU A 19 0.84 -5.03 13.95
C GLU A 19 1.71 -6.30 13.90
N GLU A 20 1.06 -7.43 13.65
CA GLU A 20 1.70 -8.74 13.46
C GLU A 20 1.74 -9.11 11.97
N VAL A 21 2.96 -9.29 11.44
CA VAL A 21 3.18 -9.64 10.04
C VAL A 21 3.66 -11.09 9.94
N LEU A 22 2.90 -11.94 9.24
CA LEU A 22 3.25 -13.35 9.05
C LEU A 22 4.31 -13.53 7.96
N LEU A 23 5.37 -14.25 8.32
CA LEU A 23 6.51 -14.56 7.49
C LEU A 23 6.69 -16.07 7.34
N VAL A 24 7.22 -16.48 6.20
CA VAL A 24 7.77 -17.84 6.02
C VAL A 24 9.22 -17.75 5.57
N LYS A 25 10.03 -18.72 5.99
CA LYS A 25 11.44 -18.80 5.61
C LYS A 25 11.57 -19.13 4.13
N VAL A 26 12.50 -18.46 3.47
CA VAL A 26 12.93 -18.82 2.11
C VAL A 26 13.96 -19.96 2.21
N SER A 27 13.80 -20.99 1.39
CA SER A 27 14.52 -22.26 1.54
C SER A 27 15.89 -22.32 0.86
N ASP A 28 16.25 -21.32 0.06
CA ASP A 28 17.44 -21.34 -0.79
C ASP A 28 18.38 -20.15 -0.54
N ARG A 29 18.14 -19.31 0.48
CA ARG A 29 18.95 -18.11 0.68
C ARG A 29 19.01 -17.60 2.11
N PHE A 30 20.12 -16.95 2.43
CA PHE A 30 20.36 -16.25 3.69
C PHE A 30 21.15 -14.97 3.43
N THR A 31 21.20 -14.06 4.39
CA THR A 31 22.00 -12.84 4.32
C THR A 31 23.10 -12.81 5.36
N THR A 32 24.19 -12.12 5.04
CA THR A 32 25.22 -11.72 6.01
C THR A 32 25.41 -10.20 6.01
N GLN A 33 25.68 -9.65 7.19
CA GLN A 33 26.28 -8.34 7.37
C GLN A 33 27.78 -8.56 7.59
N LEU A 34 28.60 -7.99 6.72
CA LEU A 34 30.05 -8.18 6.72
C LEU A 34 30.76 -6.99 7.37
N THR A 35 31.89 -7.26 8.01
CA THR A 35 32.77 -6.20 8.55
C THR A 35 33.37 -5.31 7.46
N SER A 36 33.53 -5.87 6.25
CA SER A 36 33.98 -5.17 5.04
C SER A 36 33.42 -5.86 3.79
N PRO A 37 33.07 -5.11 2.72
CA PRO A 37 32.67 -5.69 1.43
C PRO A 37 33.72 -6.64 0.82
N ASP A 38 35.01 -6.44 1.11
CA ASP A 38 36.10 -7.27 0.58
C ASP A 38 36.06 -8.72 1.09
N ALA A 39 35.32 -8.97 2.18
CA ALA A 39 35.16 -10.31 2.75
C ALA A 39 34.29 -11.24 1.88
N ILE A 40 33.57 -10.71 0.88
CA ILE A 40 32.70 -11.51 0.00
C ILE A 40 33.49 -12.64 -0.67
N THR A 41 34.65 -12.34 -1.26
CA THR A 41 35.47 -13.32 -2.00
C THR A 41 35.91 -14.47 -1.10
N SER A 42 36.35 -14.18 0.13
CA SER A 42 36.77 -15.19 1.09
C SER A 42 35.60 -16.09 1.53
N LEU A 43 34.42 -15.50 1.75
CA LEU A 43 33.21 -16.25 2.09
C LEU A 43 32.69 -17.09 0.91
N GLN A 44 32.80 -16.60 -0.33
CA GLN A 44 32.43 -17.38 -1.52
C GLN A 44 33.22 -18.68 -1.62
N ALA A 45 34.53 -18.64 -1.33
CA ALA A 45 35.38 -19.83 -1.36
C ALA A 45 35.00 -20.87 -0.28
N VAL A 46 34.41 -20.41 0.82
CA VAL A 46 34.02 -21.26 1.97
C VAL A 46 32.60 -21.81 1.81
N LEU A 47 31.67 -20.96 1.36
CA LEU A 47 30.24 -21.27 1.28
C LEU A 47 29.84 -21.91 -0.05
N GLU A 48 30.62 -21.68 -1.12
CA GLU A 48 30.34 -22.12 -2.50
C GLU A 48 28.90 -21.81 -2.94
N PRO A 49 28.49 -20.52 -2.94
CA PRO A 49 27.13 -20.15 -3.27
C PRO A 49 26.82 -20.32 -4.76
N LEU A 50 25.54 -20.51 -5.08
CA LEU A 50 25.03 -20.46 -6.46
C LEU A 50 25.06 -19.03 -7.01
N ALA A 51 24.78 -18.05 -6.15
CA ALA A 51 24.84 -16.63 -6.48
C ALA A 51 25.06 -15.80 -5.21
N VAL A 52 25.66 -14.62 -5.38
CA VAL A 52 25.75 -13.59 -4.33
C VAL A 52 25.39 -12.23 -4.92
N ARG A 53 24.65 -11.43 -4.18
CA ARG A 53 24.34 -10.04 -4.56
C ARG A 53 24.23 -9.12 -3.34
N PRO A 54 24.54 -7.82 -3.48
CA PRO A 54 24.28 -6.85 -2.43
C PRO A 54 22.78 -6.56 -2.30
N VAL A 55 22.29 -6.37 -1.07
CA VAL A 55 20.92 -5.90 -0.75
C VAL A 55 20.97 -4.79 0.31
N GLY A 56 19.91 -3.99 0.42
CA GLY A 56 19.86 -2.90 1.40
C GLY A 56 20.91 -1.81 1.15
N ARG A 57 21.08 -1.39 -0.10
CA ARG A 57 22.13 -0.43 -0.53
C ARG A 57 23.55 -0.88 -0.16
N GLY A 58 23.79 -2.19 -0.16
CA GLY A 58 25.09 -2.78 0.17
C GLY A 58 25.33 -3.05 1.65
N GLN A 59 24.33 -2.83 2.51
CA GLN A 59 24.43 -3.17 3.94
C GLN A 59 24.55 -4.69 4.18
N LEU A 60 23.94 -5.50 3.30
CA LEU A 60 23.91 -6.96 3.42
C LEU A 60 24.34 -7.61 2.11
N ALA A 61 24.90 -8.83 2.21
CA ALA A 61 25.10 -9.73 1.08
C ALA A 61 24.06 -10.87 1.16
N GLU A 62 23.26 -11.06 0.11
CA GLU A 62 22.38 -12.21 -0.05
C GLU A 62 23.13 -13.34 -0.74
N TRP A 63 23.09 -14.53 -0.13
CA TRP A 63 23.73 -15.74 -0.60
C TRP A 63 22.65 -16.73 -1.04
N THR A 64 22.62 -17.07 -2.33
CA THR A 64 21.76 -18.15 -2.83
C THR A 64 22.53 -19.47 -2.72
N ILE A 65 21.97 -20.44 -2.00
CA ILE A 65 22.56 -21.73 -1.66
C ILE A 65 21.59 -22.85 -2.06
N ALA A 66 22.11 -24.01 -2.46
CA ALA A 66 21.28 -25.19 -2.63
C ALA A 66 20.49 -25.49 -1.34
N PRO A 67 19.16 -25.72 -1.40
CA PRO A 67 18.32 -25.83 -0.19
C PRO A 67 18.81 -26.82 0.87
N GLN A 68 19.43 -27.92 0.45
CA GLN A 68 19.96 -28.97 1.34
C GLN A 68 21.20 -28.52 2.13
N ARG A 69 21.90 -27.47 1.66
CA ARG A 69 23.10 -26.90 2.29
C ARG A 69 22.81 -25.66 3.12
N LEU A 70 21.60 -25.07 3.03
CA LEU A 70 21.30 -23.75 3.59
C LEU A 70 21.67 -23.63 5.07
N GLU A 71 21.19 -24.55 5.91
CA GLU A 71 21.41 -24.50 7.36
C GLU A 71 22.90 -24.68 7.72
N ALA A 72 23.61 -25.56 7.01
CA ALA A 72 25.04 -25.80 7.22
C ALA A 72 25.88 -24.57 6.81
N CYS A 73 25.61 -23.99 5.65
CA CYS A 73 26.28 -22.78 5.16
C CYS A 73 26.00 -21.57 6.06
N LEU A 74 24.76 -21.38 6.52
CA LEU A 74 24.42 -20.32 7.47
C LEU A 74 25.15 -20.49 8.81
N ALA A 75 25.20 -21.71 9.34
CA ALA A 75 25.96 -22.01 10.57
C ALA A 75 27.45 -21.72 10.39
N GLN A 76 28.04 -22.13 9.26
CA GLN A 76 29.44 -21.87 8.92
C GLN A 76 29.74 -20.37 8.72
N ALA A 77 28.81 -19.61 8.14
CA ALA A 77 28.95 -18.16 7.99
C ALA A 77 29.03 -17.47 9.36
N ARG A 78 28.22 -17.89 10.34
CA ARG A 78 28.22 -17.34 11.70
C ARG A 78 29.53 -17.54 12.46
N THR A 79 30.36 -18.52 12.07
CA THR A 79 31.67 -18.74 12.70
C THR A 79 32.79 -17.91 12.06
N GLN A 80 32.53 -17.20 10.95
CA GLN A 80 33.55 -16.42 10.27
C GLN A 80 33.77 -15.08 10.99
N PRO A 81 35.03 -14.67 11.26
CA PRO A 81 35.33 -13.41 11.94
C PRO A 81 34.94 -12.17 11.12
N THR A 82 34.73 -12.33 9.81
CA THR A 82 34.30 -11.26 8.90
C THR A 82 32.79 -11.08 8.85
N VAL A 83 32.02 -11.95 9.51
CA VAL A 83 30.55 -11.91 9.54
C VAL A 83 30.10 -11.33 10.88
N GLN A 84 29.55 -10.12 10.86
CA GLN A 84 28.96 -9.48 12.05
C GLN A 84 27.62 -10.12 12.41
N PHE A 85 26.82 -10.43 11.40
CA PHE A 85 25.48 -10.99 11.57
C PHE A 85 25.10 -11.85 10.38
N ALA A 86 24.35 -12.93 10.62
CA ALA A 86 23.81 -13.77 9.56
C ALA A 86 22.43 -14.32 9.91
N SER A 87 21.50 -14.21 8.96
CA SER A 87 20.11 -14.62 9.13
C SER A 87 19.55 -15.25 7.87
N HIS A 88 18.58 -16.17 8.04
CA HIS A 88 17.66 -16.54 6.97
C HIS A 88 17.01 -15.31 6.32
N VAL A 89 16.62 -15.46 5.06
CA VAL A 89 15.69 -14.55 4.36
C VAL A 89 14.27 -15.06 4.54
N TYR A 90 13.32 -14.14 4.60
CA TYR A 90 11.90 -14.44 4.77
C TYR A 90 11.09 -13.84 3.63
N GLN A 91 9.88 -14.34 3.43
CA GLN A 91 8.89 -13.75 2.53
C GLN A 91 7.59 -13.46 3.30
N LEU A 92 6.87 -12.42 2.87
CA LEU A 92 5.54 -12.12 3.41
C LEU A 92 4.54 -13.19 3.00
N VAL A 93 3.73 -13.69 3.93
CA VAL A 93 2.63 -14.61 3.60
C VAL A 93 1.60 -13.93 2.69
N ALA A 94 1.32 -12.65 2.94
CA ALA A 94 0.38 -11.85 2.14
C ALA A 94 0.95 -11.39 0.78
N SER A 95 2.28 -11.43 0.60
CA SER A 95 2.95 -11.06 -0.66
C SER A 95 4.16 -11.97 -0.88
N PRO A 96 3.97 -13.19 -1.44
CA PRO A 96 5.00 -14.23 -1.50
C PRO A 96 6.26 -13.86 -2.28
N HIS A 97 6.19 -12.84 -3.14
CA HIS A 97 7.34 -12.34 -3.91
C HIS A 97 8.15 -11.27 -3.17
N THR A 98 7.64 -10.74 -2.06
CA THR A 98 8.31 -9.72 -1.28
C THR A 98 9.26 -10.37 -0.28
N LEU A 99 10.57 -10.18 -0.49
CA LEU A 99 11.62 -10.64 0.41
C LEU A 99 11.85 -9.64 1.55
N ILE A 100 12.07 -10.20 2.74
CA ILE A 100 12.37 -9.49 3.98
C ILE A 100 13.72 -9.98 4.49
N TYR A 101 14.66 -9.06 4.68
CA TYR A 101 15.99 -9.34 5.18
C TYR A 101 16.14 -8.78 6.60
N LEU A 102 16.47 -9.62 7.57
CA LEU A 102 16.73 -9.15 8.93
C LEU A 102 18.08 -8.44 9.01
N THR A 103 18.13 -7.37 9.81
CA THR A 103 19.40 -6.81 10.30
C THR A 103 19.68 -7.31 11.71
N ASP A 104 20.81 -6.91 12.27
CA ASP A 104 21.17 -7.20 13.66
C ASP A 104 20.46 -6.28 14.67
N GLN A 105 19.61 -5.34 14.25
CA GLN A 105 19.02 -4.35 15.16
C GLN A 105 17.58 -4.67 15.59
N ILE A 106 17.25 -4.29 16.82
CA ILE A 106 15.89 -4.33 17.39
C ILE A 106 15.63 -3.01 18.10
N THR A 107 14.49 -2.39 17.83
CA THR A 107 14.00 -1.23 18.60
C THR A 107 13.09 -1.73 19.71
N VAL A 108 13.36 -1.34 20.96
CA VAL A 108 12.55 -1.74 22.11
C VAL A 108 12.10 -0.51 22.87
N GLN A 109 10.79 -0.43 23.13
CA GLN A 109 10.19 0.56 24.01
C GLN A 109 9.75 -0.13 25.31
N PHE A 110 10.19 0.43 26.43
CA PHE A 110 9.77 -0.01 27.76
C PHE A 110 8.66 0.87 28.32
N THR A 111 7.93 0.35 29.30
CA THR A 111 6.91 1.12 30.02
C THR A 111 7.51 2.39 30.65
N PRO A 112 6.72 3.47 30.85
CA PRO A 112 7.23 4.75 31.35
C PRO A 112 7.90 4.69 32.73
N HIS A 113 7.49 3.72 33.56
CA HIS A 113 7.99 3.57 34.94
C HIS A 113 9.22 2.69 35.05
N LEU A 114 9.62 1.99 33.98
CA LEU A 114 10.81 1.15 33.99
C LEU A 114 12.07 2.02 33.97
N SER A 115 12.98 1.82 34.92
CA SER A 115 14.27 2.52 34.90
C SER A 115 15.14 2.03 33.74
N ARG A 116 16.03 2.90 33.24
CA ARG A 116 16.96 2.53 32.14
C ARG A 116 17.81 1.32 32.51
N THR A 117 18.34 1.25 33.73
CA THR A 117 19.15 0.12 34.21
C THR A 117 18.38 -1.21 34.17
N GLN A 118 17.09 -1.20 34.54
CA GLN A 118 16.24 -2.39 34.42
C GLN A 118 16.02 -2.75 32.95
N GLY A 119 15.70 -1.78 32.09
CA GLY A 119 15.55 -2.00 30.65
C GLY A 119 16.81 -2.61 30.02
N THR A 120 17.99 -2.08 30.35
CA THR A 120 19.29 -2.63 29.92
C THR A 120 19.45 -4.08 30.37
N ALA A 121 19.17 -4.41 31.63
CA ALA A 121 19.28 -5.78 32.13
C ALA A 121 18.31 -6.76 31.41
N ILE A 122 17.10 -6.30 31.06
CA ILE A 122 16.16 -7.09 30.25
C ILE A 122 16.74 -7.37 28.86
N ALA A 123 17.25 -6.34 28.19
CA ALA A 123 17.84 -6.47 26.86
C ALA A 123 19.08 -7.39 26.86
N GLU A 124 20.00 -7.20 27.81
CA GLU A 124 21.20 -8.02 27.96
C GLU A 124 20.86 -9.50 28.24
N SER A 125 19.77 -9.78 28.97
CA SER A 125 19.34 -11.15 29.26
C SER A 125 18.94 -11.97 28.01
N VAL A 126 18.69 -11.30 26.89
CA VAL A 126 18.40 -11.91 25.58
C VAL A 126 19.51 -11.65 24.55
N GLY A 127 20.69 -11.23 25.00
CA GLY A 127 21.87 -11.03 24.16
C GLY A 127 21.83 -9.76 23.31
N LEU A 128 21.17 -8.70 23.79
CA LEU A 128 21.15 -7.40 23.13
C LEU A 128 22.12 -6.42 23.79
N ALA A 129 22.78 -5.60 22.98
CA ALA A 129 23.61 -4.47 23.43
C ALA A 129 23.04 -3.14 22.93
N GLU A 130 22.99 -2.12 23.78
CA GLU A 130 22.40 -0.82 23.43
C GLU A 130 23.29 -0.09 22.41
N VAL A 131 22.68 0.39 21.32
CA VAL A 131 23.36 1.23 20.31
C VAL A 131 23.10 2.70 20.60
N ARG A 132 21.82 3.07 20.80
CA ARG A 132 21.41 4.45 21.06
C ARG A 132 19.99 4.53 21.61
N ALA A 133 19.66 5.64 22.25
CA ALA A 133 18.26 6.04 22.46
C ALA A 133 17.59 6.45 21.14
N LEU A 134 16.26 6.26 21.05
CA LEU A 134 15.45 6.76 19.95
C LEU A 134 14.93 8.16 20.28
N SER A 135 15.37 9.16 19.51
CA SER A 135 14.96 10.56 19.73
C SER A 135 13.45 10.73 19.52
N GLY A 136 12.81 11.50 20.40
CA GLY A 136 11.37 11.82 20.30
C GLY A 136 10.42 10.79 20.92
N ILE A 137 10.90 9.62 21.33
CA ILE A 137 10.06 8.59 21.97
C ILE A 137 10.66 8.19 23.33
N PRO A 138 9.99 8.49 24.46
CA PRO A 138 10.49 8.14 25.79
C PRO A 138 10.72 6.63 25.98
N ASN A 139 11.71 6.27 26.80
CA ASN A 139 12.08 4.89 27.15
C ASN A 139 12.21 3.94 25.95
N THR A 140 12.68 4.46 24.81
CA THR A 140 12.84 3.70 23.58
C THR A 140 14.30 3.71 23.13
N PHE A 141 14.83 2.53 22.83
CA PHE A 141 16.23 2.33 22.49
C PHE A 141 16.38 1.38 21.32
N VAL A 142 17.41 1.61 20.52
CA VAL A 142 17.85 0.70 19.47
C VAL A 142 18.98 -0.15 20.03
N TYR A 143 18.84 -1.46 19.93
CA TYR A 143 19.82 -2.45 20.33
C TYR A 143 20.34 -3.21 19.12
N CYS A 144 21.54 -3.79 19.24
CA CYS A 144 22.05 -4.80 18.31
C CYS A 144 22.10 -6.18 18.97
N VAL A 145 21.93 -7.21 18.14
CA VAL A 145 22.06 -8.63 18.51
C VAL A 145 23.54 -8.97 18.61
N THR A 146 23.94 -9.50 19.75
CA THR A 146 25.33 -9.87 20.03
C THR A 146 25.59 -11.35 19.80
N ALA A 147 26.86 -11.77 19.88
CA ALA A 147 27.24 -13.18 19.78
C ALA A 147 26.67 -14.07 20.91
N GLN A 148 26.21 -13.45 22.02
CA GLN A 148 25.59 -14.12 23.16
C GLN A 148 24.13 -14.52 22.88
N ALA A 149 23.50 -13.93 21.86
CA ALA A 149 22.14 -14.27 21.49
C ALA A 149 22.04 -15.68 20.89
N THR A 150 21.07 -16.46 21.36
CA THR A 150 20.80 -17.83 20.85
C THR A 150 19.64 -17.86 19.86
N GLU A 151 18.94 -16.74 19.71
CA GLU A 151 17.73 -16.58 18.91
C GLU A 151 17.93 -15.49 17.85
N ASN A 152 17.15 -15.55 16.77
CA ASN A 152 17.16 -14.50 15.76
C ASN A 152 16.37 -13.26 16.22
N PRO A 153 16.54 -12.08 15.58
CA PRO A 153 15.87 -10.85 16.00
C PRO A 153 14.34 -10.96 16.13
N ILE A 154 13.66 -11.70 15.24
CA ILE A 154 12.20 -11.91 15.33
C ILE A 154 11.82 -12.65 16.60
N LYS A 155 12.53 -13.75 16.90
CA LYS A 155 12.27 -14.55 18.10
C LYS A 155 12.55 -13.77 19.38
N ILE A 156 13.65 -13.00 19.41
CA ILE A 156 13.99 -12.11 20.53
C ILE A 156 12.88 -11.09 20.74
N ALA A 157 12.43 -10.42 19.67
CA ALA A 157 11.35 -9.44 19.74
C ALA A 157 10.04 -10.06 20.27
N ASN A 158 9.60 -11.21 19.73
CA ASN A 158 8.41 -11.90 20.22
C ASN A 158 8.51 -12.30 21.69
N ARG A 159 9.71 -12.72 22.14
CA ARG A 159 9.96 -13.04 23.54
C ARG A 159 9.92 -11.80 24.43
N LEU A 160 10.42 -10.67 23.96
CA LEU A 160 10.34 -9.39 24.68
C LEU A 160 8.90 -8.90 24.76
N MET A 161 8.11 -9.04 23.69
CA MET A 161 6.68 -8.68 23.67
C MET A 161 5.84 -9.46 24.69
N ALA A 162 6.29 -10.63 25.14
CA ALA A 162 5.61 -11.39 26.19
C ALA A 162 5.83 -10.81 27.61
N ARG A 163 6.66 -9.78 27.78
CA ARG A 163 6.93 -9.13 29.07
C ARG A 163 6.02 -7.92 29.28
N SER A 164 5.46 -7.81 30.48
CA SER A 164 4.64 -6.66 30.89
C SER A 164 5.37 -5.31 30.87
N GLU A 165 6.70 -5.35 30.95
CA GLU A 165 7.58 -4.18 30.99
C GLU A 165 7.91 -3.62 29.61
N VAL A 166 7.61 -4.36 28.54
CA VAL A 166 7.89 -4.01 27.15
C VAL A 166 6.58 -3.59 26.47
N LEU A 167 6.56 -2.38 25.92
CA LEU A 167 5.43 -1.87 25.15
C LEU A 167 5.51 -2.30 23.68
N THR A 168 6.72 -2.26 23.11
CA THR A 168 6.98 -2.78 21.77
C THR A 168 8.42 -3.27 21.64
N ALA A 169 8.63 -4.29 20.80
CA ALA A 169 9.94 -4.76 20.38
C ALA A 169 9.87 -5.11 18.89
N GLU A 170 10.59 -4.34 18.06
CA GLU A 170 10.49 -4.39 16.60
C GLU A 170 11.85 -4.68 15.97
N PRO A 171 12.03 -5.85 15.32
CA PRO A 171 13.22 -6.12 14.53
C PRO A 171 13.35 -5.13 13.38
N ASN A 172 14.55 -4.60 13.18
CA ASN A 172 14.85 -3.80 12.01
C ASN A 172 15.08 -4.72 10.80
N VAL A 173 14.38 -4.43 9.71
CA VAL A 173 14.42 -5.24 8.49
C VAL A 173 14.68 -4.34 7.29
N VAL A 174 15.36 -4.90 6.30
CA VAL A 174 15.51 -4.33 4.97
C VAL A 174 14.45 -4.94 4.06
N ILE A 175 13.82 -4.09 3.26
CA ILE A 175 12.89 -4.43 2.19
C ILE A 175 13.29 -3.61 0.96
N GLU A 176 13.22 -4.20 -0.23
CA GLU A 176 13.51 -3.47 -1.47
C GLU A 176 12.39 -2.46 -1.77
N THR A 177 12.77 -1.26 -2.21
CA THR A 177 11.81 -0.28 -2.72
C THR A 177 11.24 -0.78 -4.05
N ALA A 178 9.93 -0.88 -4.18
CA ALA A 178 9.29 -1.05 -5.48
C ALA A 178 9.25 0.30 -6.22
N GLY A 179 9.28 0.28 -7.55
CA GLY A 179 8.84 1.43 -8.33
C GLY A 179 7.35 1.63 -8.14
N LEU A 180 6.88 2.88 -8.26
CA LEU A 180 5.45 3.17 -8.16
C LEU A 180 4.67 2.38 -9.22
N TYR A 181 3.45 1.97 -8.90
CA TYR A 181 2.57 1.28 -9.83
C TYR A 181 2.34 2.10 -11.11
N ARG A 182 2.46 1.43 -12.26
CA ARG A 182 2.16 2.01 -13.57
C ARG A 182 1.24 1.10 -14.38
N PRO A 183 0.09 1.60 -14.84
CA PRO A 183 -0.82 0.86 -15.70
C PRO A 183 -0.21 0.62 -17.08
N GLN A 184 -0.73 -0.39 -17.77
CA GLN A 184 -0.23 -0.84 -19.08
C GLN A 184 -1.07 -0.28 -20.25
N ASP A 185 -2.07 0.55 -19.96
CA ASP A 185 -2.96 1.17 -20.93
C ASP A 185 -2.18 2.01 -21.95
N ALA A 186 -2.52 1.83 -23.23
CA ALA A 186 -1.70 2.28 -24.36
C ALA A 186 -1.45 3.79 -24.38
N LEU A 187 -2.39 4.59 -23.87
CA LEU A 187 -2.32 6.05 -23.83
C LEU A 187 -1.92 6.60 -22.45
N TYR A 188 -1.65 5.76 -21.44
CA TYR A 188 -1.26 6.21 -20.10
C TYR A 188 -0.10 7.20 -20.12
N THR A 189 0.89 6.94 -20.97
CA THR A 189 2.08 7.79 -21.11
C THR A 189 1.79 9.20 -21.66
N GLN A 190 0.59 9.44 -22.21
CA GLN A 190 0.13 10.74 -22.68
C GLN A 190 -0.69 11.49 -21.60
N GLN A 191 -1.05 10.83 -20.50
CA GLN A 191 -1.82 11.40 -19.39
C GLN A 191 -0.90 12.16 -18.42
N TRP A 192 -0.37 13.30 -18.87
CA TRP A 192 0.59 14.11 -18.11
C TRP A 192 0.10 14.49 -16.69
N HIS A 193 -1.21 14.65 -16.51
CA HIS A 193 -1.84 15.00 -15.25
C HIS A 193 -1.74 13.87 -14.21
N LEU A 194 -1.56 12.62 -14.66
CA LEU A 194 -1.30 11.45 -13.82
C LEU A 194 0.20 11.24 -13.59
N ASN A 195 1.02 11.57 -14.58
CA ASN A 195 2.49 11.47 -14.50
C ASN A 195 3.16 12.56 -15.36
N ALA A 196 3.79 13.54 -14.69
CA ALA A 196 4.37 14.72 -15.34
C ALA A 196 5.76 14.47 -15.97
N THR A 197 6.29 13.24 -15.94
CA THR A 197 7.71 12.97 -16.25
C THR A 197 8.12 13.03 -17.73
N ARG A 198 7.22 13.37 -18.68
CA ARG A 198 7.45 13.11 -20.12
C ARG A 198 7.20 14.24 -21.12
N SER A 199 7.02 15.50 -20.71
CA SER A 199 6.92 16.61 -21.66
C SER A 199 7.77 17.81 -21.24
N SER A 200 8.48 18.41 -22.19
CA SER A 200 9.21 19.68 -21.99
C SER A 200 8.29 20.83 -21.60
N ASP A 201 7.00 20.70 -21.93
CA ASP A 201 5.98 21.73 -21.71
C ASP A 201 5.26 21.54 -20.36
N VAL A 202 5.56 20.46 -19.63
CA VAL A 202 4.97 20.15 -18.33
C VAL A 202 6.02 20.36 -17.25
N LYS A 203 5.69 21.19 -16.25
CA LYS A 203 6.55 21.41 -15.09
C LYS A 203 6.74 20.08 -14.36
N ALA A 204 7.98 19.76 -13.98
CA ALA A 204 8.27 18.60 -13.15
C ALA A 204 7.41 18.60 -11.87
N ASP A 205 6.90 17.44 -11.50
CA ASP A 205 6.01 17.21 -10.35
C ASP A 205 4.68 17.99 -10.40
N ALA A 206 4.20 18.36 -11.60
CA ALA A 206 2.88 18.99 -11.80
C ALA A 206 1.73 17.97 -11.98
N ASP A 207 1.98 16.69 -11.72
CA ASP A 207 0.94 15.65 -11.68
C ASP A 207 0.22 15.62 -10.33
N ILE A 208 -0.87 14.87 -10.28
CA ILE A 208 -1.68 14.69 -9.06
C ILE A 208 -1.11 13.62 -8.12
N SER A 209 0.10 13.11 -8.38
CA SER A 209 0.73 12.02 -7.61
C SER A 209 -0.14 10.76 -7.53
N VAL A 210 -0.78 10.38 -8.65
CA VAL A 210 -1.69 9.23 -8.68
C VAL A 210 -0.95 7.89 -8.56
N GLU A 211 0.29 7.79 -9.08
CA GLU A 211 1.07 6.54 -9.02
C GLU A 211 1.29 6.11 -7.56
N GLN A 212 1.55 7.07 -6.66
CA GLN A 212 1.67 6.84 -5.22
C GLN A 212 0.34 6.43 -4.58
N ALA A 213 -0.79 6.98 -5.06
CA ALA A 213 -2.10 6.59 -4.57
C ALA A 213 -2.44 5.15 -5.00
N TRP A 214 -2.09 4.75 -6.22
CA TRP A 214 -2.32 3.40 -6.75
C TRP A 214 -1.53 2.31 -6.04
N ASP A 215 -0.38 2.64 -5.46
CA ASP A 215 0.36 1.74 -4.56
C ASP A 215 -0.43 1.42 -3.28
N ILE A 216 -1.35 2.30 -2.86
CA ILE A 216 -2.25 2.09 -1.72
C ILE A 216 -3.53 1.40 -2.18
N THR A 217 -4.22 1.98 -3.17
CA THR A 217 -5.44 1.42 -3.74
C THR A 217 -5.76 2.05 -5.10
N ARG A 218 -6.41 1.28 -5.97
CA ARG A 218 -7.00 1.77 -7.23
C ARG A 218 -8.52 1.96 -7.14
N GLY A 219 -9.06 1.91 -5.91
CA GLY A 219 -10.48 1.83 -5.66
C GLY A 219 -11.01 0.40 -5.67
N SER A 220 -12.29 0.23 -5.37
CA SER A 220 -12.97 -1.07 -5.42
C SER A 220 -14.40 -0.89 -5.89
N ARG A 221 -15.00 -1.93 -6.48
CA ARG A 221 -16.39 -1.89 -6.98
C ARG A 221 -17.43 -1.60 -5.89
N SER A 222 -17.06 -1.70 -4.61
CA SER A 222 -17.94 -1.30 -3.51
C SER A 222 -18.02 0.23 -3.32
N ILE A 223 -17.11 0.98 -3.93
CA ILE A 223 -17.09 2.45 -3.91
C ILE A 223 -17.68 2.94 -5.23
N VAL A 224 -18.82 3.63 -5.13
CA VAL A 224 -19.56 4.11 -6.29
C VAL A 224 -19.25 5.58 -6.53
N VAL A 225 -18.76 5.94 -7.71
CA VAL A 225 -18.52 7.31 -8.15
C VAL A 225 -19.63 7.72 -9.10
N ALA A 226 -20.47 8.66 -8.68
CA ALA A 226 -21.47 9.26 -9.54
C ALA A 226 -20.84 10.38 -10.37
N VAL A 227 -21.00 10.33 -11.69
CA VAL A 227 -20.67 11.45 -12.57
C VAL A 227 -21.98 11.95 -13.14
N SER A 228 -22.28 13.22 -12.89
CA SER A 228 -23.50 13.88 -13.34
C SER A 228 -23.18 14.85 -14.46
N ASP A 229 -23.58 14.56 -15.70
CA ASP A 229 -23.16 15.32 -16.88
C ASP A 229 -24.17 15.27 -18.06
N ASP A 230 -23.76 15.63 -19.27
CA ASP A 230 -24.61 15.72 -20.49
C ASP A 230 -25.02 14.37 -21.11
N GLY A 231 -24.31 13.29 -20.78
CA GLY A 231 -24.56 11.94 -21.26
C GLY A 231 -23.27 11.12 -21.32
N PHE A 232 -23.42 9.81 -21.54
CA PHE A 232 -22.27 8.90 -21.51
C PHE A 232 -22.37 7.84 -22.61
N ASP A 233 -21.29 7.65 -23.37
CA ASP A 233 -21.13 6.48 -24.22
C ASP A 233 -20.88 5.25 -23.34
N LEU A 234 -21.98 4.63 -22.91
CA LEU A 234 -21.95 3.44 -22.08
C LEU A 234 -21.42 2.20 -22.82
N ALA A 235 -21.08 2.27 -24.11
CA ALA A 235 -20.43 1.19 -24.84
C ALA A 235 -18.91 1.39 -24.96
N HIS A 236 -18.37 2.53 -24.50
CA HIS A 236 -16.94 2.82 -24.57
C HIS A 236 -16.12 1.76 -23.82
N PRO A 237 -15.07 1.15 -24.42
CA PRO A 237 -14.31 0.05 -23.81
C PRO A 237 -13.79 0.33 -22.39
N ASP A 238 -13.31 1.56 -22.14
CA ASP A 238 -12.80 1.98 -20.82
C ASP A 238 -13.93 2.17 -19.78
N LEU A 239 -15.20 1.98 -20.14
CA LEU A 239 -16.34 1.99 -19.22
C LEU A 239 -17.01 0.61 -19.07
N GLN A 240 -16.44 -0.45 -19.68
CA GLN A 240 -17.06 -1.79 -19.76
C GLN A 240 -16.50 -2.85 -18.80
N GLY A 241 -15.76 -2.45 -17.76
CA GLY A 241 -15.31 -3.42 -16.76
C GLY A 241 -16.47 -4.15 -16.06
N ARG A 242 -16.25 -5.40 -15.66
CA ARG A 242 -17.27 -6.17 -14.92
C ARG A 242 -17.66 -5.44 -13.63
N GLY A 243 -18.95 -5.17 -13.46
CA GLY A 243 -19.50 -4.43 -12.32
C GLY A 243 -19.15 -2.94 -12.31
N LYS A 244 -18.63 -2.39 -13.42
CA LYS A 244 -18.30 -0.97 -13.53
C LYS A 244 -19.57 -0.12 -13.43
N ILE A 245 -20.49 -0.23 -14.38
CA ILE A 245 -21.69 0.62 -14.42
C ILE A 245 -22.72 0.11 -13.41
N VAL A 246 -23.21 1.00 -12.55
CA VAL A 246 -24.25 0.73 -11.55
C VAL A 246 -25.25 1.88 -11.49
N ALA A 247 -26.53 1.55 -11.31
CA ALA A 247 -27.62 2.51 -11.14
C ALA A 247 -27.63 3.72 -12.12
N PRO A 248 -27.55 3.49 -13.44
CA PRO A 248 -27.62 4.56 -14.44
C PRO A 248 -28.97 5.31 -14.35
N GLN A 249 -28.96 6.62 -14.58
CA GLN A 249 -30.15 7.47 -14.56
C GLN A 249 -30.08 8.59 -15.59
N ASP A 250 -31.12 8.74 -16.41
CA ASP A 250 -31.35 9.91 -17.26
C ASP A 250 -32.44 10.79 -16.65
N LEU A 251 -32.10 12.00 -16.20
CA LEU A 251 -33.07 12.96 -15.67
C LEU A 251 -33.76 13.77 -16.78
N LYS A 252 -33.14 13.91 -17.96
CA LYS A 252 -33.70 14.60 -19.14
C LYS A 252 -34.83 13.77 -19.75
N SER A 253 -34.58 12.48 -19.96
CA SER A 253 -35.53 11.54 -20.57
C SER A 253 -36.37 10.78 -19.54
N ARG A 254 -36.00 10.84 -18.25
CA ARG A 254 -36.67 10.17 -17.12
C ARG A 254 -36.68 8.64 -17.23
N ASP A 255 -35.55 8.06 -17.63
CA ASP A 255 -35.34 6.62 -17.73
C ASP A 255 -33.95 6.22 -17.16
N ALA A 256 -33.52 4.98 -17.40
CA ALA A 256 -32.23 4.45 -16.93
C ALA A 256 -31.15 4.42 -18.03
N VAL A 257 -31.32 5.21 -19.10
CA VAL A 257 -30.51 5.15 -20.32
C VAL A 257 -29.86 6.53 -20.56
N PRO A 258 -28.81 6.91 -19.80
CA PRO A 258 -28.15 8.21 -19.88
C PRO A 258 -27.20 8.33 -21.08
N LEU A 259 -27.68 7.99 -22.28
CA LEU A 259 -26.90 8.07 -23.51
C LEU A 259 -26.84 9.52 -24.02
N PRO A 260 -25.76 9.90 -24.73
CA PRO A 260 -25.71 11.16 -25.45
C PRO A 260 -26.79 11.15 -26.55
N MET A 261 -27.55 12.24 -26.66
CA MET A 261 -28.60 12.38 -27.69
C MET A 261 -28.28 13.47 -28.70
N ASP A 262 -27.47 14.44 -28.31
CA ASP A 262 -27.03 15.55 -29.15
C ASP A 262 -25.54 15.35 -29.53
N THR A 263 -25.09 15.87 -30.68
CA THR A 263 -23.69 15.70 -31.14
C THR A 263 -22.66 16.36 -30.22
N GLU A 264 -23.12 17.35 -29.45
CA GLU A 264 -22.32 18.07 -28.46
C GLU A 264 -22.30 17.37 -27.09
N ASP A 265 -23.12 16.32 -26.86
CA ASP A 265 -23.15 15.53 -25.62
C ASP A 265 -21.89 14.62 -25.53
N ASN A 266 -20.70 15.20 -25.47
CA ASN A 266 -19.42 14.49 -25.43
C ASN A 266 -18.65 14.71 -24.12
N HIS A 267 -19.11 15.64 -23.29
CA HIS A 267 -18.39 16.10 -22.11
C HIS A 267 -18.40 15.04 -20.99
N GLY A 268 -19.55 14.40 -20.75
CA GLY A 268 -19.73 13.41 -19.69
C GLY A 268 -18.86 12.18 -19.87
N THR A 269 -18.74 11.65 -21.08
CA THR A 269 -17.86 10.50 -21.36
C THR A 269 -16.40 10.84 -21.06
N SER A 270 -15.95 12.04 -21.43
CA SER A 270 -14.60 12.54 -21.13
C SER A 270 -14.36 12.67 -19.62
N CYS A 271 -15.31 13.29 -18.89
CA CYS A 271 -15.26 13.41 -17.43
C CYS A 271 -15.21 12.04 -16.74
N ALA A 272 -16.02 11.08 -17.20
CA ALA A 272 -16.05 9.72 -16.68
C ALA A 272 -14.72 9.00 -16.93
N GLY A 273 -14.13 9.13 -18.13
CA GLY A 273 -12.83 8.55 -18.45
C GLY A 273 -11.73 9.01 -17.51
N LEU A 274 -11.65 10.32 -17.23
CA LEU A 274 -10.68 10.88 -16.28
C LEU A 274 -10.85 10.34 -14.86
N ALA A 275 -12.10 10.28 -14.38
CA ALA A 275 -12.38 9.88 -13.00
C ALA A 275 -12.23 8.36 -12.78
N ILE A 276 -12.81 7.56 -13.68
CA ILE A 276 -13.08 6.13 -13.45
C ILE A 276 -12.84 5.23 -14.67
N GLY A 277 -12.16 5.69 -15.73
CA GLY A 277 -11.76 4.84 -16.86
C GLY A 277 -11.10 3.54 -16.37
N GLU A 278 -11.51 2.41 -16.93
CA GLU A 278 -11.04 1.07 -16.59
C GLU A 278 -9.55 0.92 -16.92
N GLU A 279 -8.83 0.17 -16.09
CA GLU A 279 -7.48 -0.28 -16.42
C GLU A 279 -7.60 -1.60 -17.19
N ASN A 280 -7.56 -1.54 -18.52
CA ASN A 280 -7.87 -2.66 -19.41
C ASN A 280 -6.81 -2.92 -20.50
N GLN A 281 -5.64 -2.27 -20.39
CA GLN A 281 -4.53 -2.31 -21.35
C GLN A 281 -4.82 -1.62 -22.69
N SER A 282 -5.92 -0.88 -22.78
CA SER A 282 -6.34 -0.11 -23.95
C SER A 282 -6.63 1.33 -23.55
N GLY A 283 -6.71 2.23 -24.53
CA GLY A 283 -7.13 3.61 -24.28
C GLY A 283 -6.37 4.30 -23.14
N ILE A 284 -7.13 4.99 -22.29
CA ILE A 284 -6.65 5.73 -21.11
C ILE A 284 -7.02 4.98 -19.83
N VAL A 285 -6.49 5.42 -18.69
CA VAL A 285 -6.91 4.96 -17.37
C VAL A 285 -7.42 6.12 -16.51
N GLY A 286 -8.50 5.89 -15.76
CA GLY A 286 -9.01 6.88 -14.82
C GLY A 286 -8.24 6.88 -13.50
N VAL A 287 -8.48 7.89 -12.65
CA VAL A 287 -7.87 7.97 -11.31
C VAL A 287 -8.29 6.81 -10.41
N ALA A 288 -9.55 6.38 -10.47
CA ALA A 288 -10.10 5.30 -9.66
C ALA A 288 -10.66 4.15 -10.53
N PRO A 289 -9.80 3.42 -11.27
CA PRO A 289 -10.23 2.42 -12.25
C PRO A 289 -10.94 1.22 -11.58
N GLY A 290 -10.67 0.96 -10.30
CA GLY A 290 -11.30 -0.09 -9.50
C GLY A 290 -12.70 0.26 -8.99
N CYS A 291 -13.11 1.54 -8.99
CA CYS A 291 -14.44 1.96 -8.52
C CYS A 291 -15.56 1.60 -9.51
N SER A 292 -16.80 1.57 -9.00
CA SER A 292 -18.00 1.51 -9.83
C SER A 292 -18.41 2.92 -10.26
N PHE A 293 -19.06 3.01 -11.41
CA PHE A 293 -19.49 4.22 -12.08
C PHE A 293 -21.02 4.31 -12.07
N MET A 294 -21.55 5.40 -11.53
CA MET A 294 -22.97 5.76 -11.62
C MET A 294 -23.16 6.93 -12.60
N PRO A 295 -23.53 6.66 -13.86
CA PRO A 295 -23.82 7.73 -14.82
C PRO A 295 -25.17 8.38 -14.52
N ILE A 296 -25.17 9.69 -14.31
CA ILE A 296 -26.39 10.50 -14.14
C ILE A 296 -26.43 11.55 -15.24
N ARG A 297 -27.31 11.41 -16.21
CA ARG A 297 -27.51 12.44 -17.23
C ARG A 297 -28.40 13.55 -16.69
N THR A 298 -27.92 14.78 -16.77
CA THR A 298 -28.62 15.99 -16.32
C THR A 298 -29.68 16.43 -17.32
N THR A 299 -30.60 17.28 -16.87
CA THR A 299 -31.57 17.96 -17.73
C THR A 299 -30.95 19.05 -18.61
N GLY A 300 -29.70 19.44 -18.35
CA GLY A 300 -29.07 20.64 -18.90
C GLY A 300 -29.42 21.95 -18.15
N PHE A 301 -30.30 21.88 -17.14
CA PHE A 301 -30.71 23.02 -16.33
C PHE A 301 -30.36 22.82 -14.85
N LEU A 302 -30.10 23.91 -14.15
CA LEU A 302 -29.74 23.92 -12.72
C LEU A 302 -30.86 24.48 -11.85
N ASP A 303 -32.11 24.18 -12.19
CA ASP A 303 -33.27 24.48 -11.35
C ASP A 303 -33.34 23.56 -10.12
N ASP A 304 -34.26 23.84 -9.19
CA ASP A 304 -34.37 23.11 -7.94
C ASP A 304 -34.65 21.61 -8.15
N GLU A 305 -35.54 21.25 -9.07
CA GLU A 305 -35.92 19.85 -9.32
C GLU A 305 -34.74 19.08 -9.92
N SER A 306 -34.02 19.69 -10.86
CA SER A 306 -32.84 19.09 -11.50
C SER A 306 -31.72 18.80 -10.50
N ILE A 307 -31.37 19.79 -9.67
CA ILE A 307 -30.32 19.62 -8.64
C ILE A 307 -30.76 18.59 -7.60
N GLU A 308 -31.98 18.68 -7.09
CA GLU A 308 -32.46 17.70 -6.12
C GLU A 308 -32.48 16.28 -6.69
N GLY A 309 -32.88 16.11 -7.96
CA GLY A 309 -32.90 14.81 -8.63
C GLY A 309 -31.53 14.13 -8.67
N ILE A 310 -30.48 14.88 -9.02
CA ILE A 310 -29.09 14.37 -9.09
C ILE A 310 -28.64 13.86 -7.72
N PHE A 311 -28.71 14.72 -6.71
CA PHE A 311 -28.16 14.40 -5.38
C PHE A 311 -29.02 13.37 -4.65
N ARG A 312 -30.34 13.40 -4.80
CA ARG A 312 -31.25 12.40 -4.23
C ARG A 312 -30.96 11.02 -4.80
N TRP A 313 -30.87 10.88 -6.13
CA TRP A 313 -30.55 9.59 -6.75
C TRP A 313 -29.19 9.06 -6.30
N ALA A 314 -28.16 9.91 -6.34
CA ALA A 314 -26.82 9.54 -5.93
C ALA A 314 -26.78 9.05 -4.46
N MET A 315 -27.45 9.76 -3.55
CA MET A 315 -27.54 9.36 -2.14
C MET A 315 -28.29 8.04 -1.96
N GLU A 316 -29.47 7.90 -2.57
CA GLU A 316 -30.32 6.70 -2.43
C GLU A 316 -29.66 5.44 -3.00
N LYS A 317 -28.85 5.61 -4.05
CA LYS A 317 -28.11 4.51 -4.69
C LYS A 317 -26.70 4.32 -4.12
N GLY A 318 -26.36 5.05 -3.06
CA GLY A 318 -25.12 4.82 -2.30
C GLY A 318 -23.86 5.32 -2.99
N ALA A 319 -23.95 6.39 -3.79
CA ALA A 319 -22.78 7.08 -4.32
C ALA A 319 -21.87 7.56 -3.17
N ALA A 320 -20.58 7.29 -3.34
CA ALA A 320 -19.51 7.70 -2.44
C ALA A 320 -18.86 9.01 -2.80
N VAL A 321 -18.88 9.34 -4.08
CA VAL A 321 -18.39 10.59 -4.63
C VAL A 321 -19.40 11.03 -5.67
N ILE A 322 -19.70 12.33 -5.73
CA ILE A 322 -20.57 12.93 -6.75
C ILE A 322 -19.74 13.99 -7.47
N SER A 323 -19.54 13.82 -8.77
CA SER A 323 -18.81 14.75 -9.63
C SER A 323 -19.80 15.51 -10.52
N CYS A 324 -19.69 16.84 -10.50
CA CYS A 324 -20.55 17.75 -11.26
C CYS A 324 -19.65 18.75 -12.01
N SER A 325 -19.27 18.43 -13.24
CA SER A 325 -18.34 19.24 -14.05
C SER A 325 -19.03 20.38 -14.80
N TRP A 326 -19.98 21.04 -14.14
CA TRP A 326 -20.79 22.11 -14.71
C TRP A 326 -21.01 23.22 -13.68
N ALA A 327 -21.38 24.39 -14.17
CA ALA A 327 -21.70 25.55 -13.36
C ALA A 327 -22.84 26.34 -14.01
N PRO A 328 -23.53 27.21 -13.25
CA PRO A 328 -24.43 28.20 -13.83
C PRO A 328 -23.71 29.04 -14.89
N ALA A 329 -24.43 29.48 -15.92
CA ALA A 329 -23.89 30.36 -16.98
C ALA A 329 -23.59 31.80 -16.50
N THR A 330 -23.36 32.01 -15.21
CA THR A 330 -23.06 33.30 -14.57
C THR A 330 -22.01 33.12 -13.49
N ILE A 331 -21.23 34.18 -13.22
CA ILE A 331 -20.12 34.18 -12.26
C ILE A 331 -20.63 33.98 -10.83
N ASN A 332 -21.77 34.59 -10.49
CA ASN A 332 -22.36 34.50 -9.16
C ASN A 332 -23.84 34.12 -9.29
N PHE A 333 -24.17 32.90 -8.86
CA PHE A 333 -25.54 32.44 -8.73
C PHE A 333 -25.76 31.89 -7.31
N SER A 334 -26.69 32.48 -6.58
CA SER A 334 -27.01 32.00 -5.23
C SER A 334 -27.86 30.74 -5.31
N LEU A 335 -27.44 29.71 -4.58
CA LEU A 335 -28.24 28.50 -4.43
C LEU A 335 -29.57 28.81 -3.75
N SER A 336 -30.65 28.18 -4.19
CA SER A 336 -31.93 28.24 -3.49
C SER A 336 -31.87 27.53 -2.12
N LEU A 337 -32.91 27.68 -1.30
CA LEU A 337 -33.00 26.91 -0.05
C LEU A 337 -33.06 25.39 -0.30
N ALA A 338 -33.77 24.96 -1.35
CA ALA A 338 -33.90 23.55 -1.71
C ALA A 338 -32.55 22.96 -2.13
N GLN A 339 -31.82 23.66 -3.01
CA GLN A 339 -30.49 23.27 -3.47
C GLN A 339 -29.50 23.20 -2.30
N ARG A 340 -29.46 24.22 -1.42
CA ARG A 340 -28.61 24.18 -0.22
C ARG A 340 -28.95 23.01 0.69
N ASN A 341 -30.23 22.72 0.88
CA ASN A 341 -30.68 21.63 1.74
C ASN A 341 -30.21 20.27 1.20
N ILE A 342 -30.45 19.95 -0.07
CA ILE A 342 -30.05 18.64 -0.62
C ILE A 342 -28.53 18.46 -0.65
N LEU A 343 -27.76 19.52 -0.97
CA LEU A 343 -26.30 19.49 -0.89
C LEU A 343 -25.80 19.25 0.53
N THR A 344 -26.43 19.91 1.52
CA THR A 344 -26.11 19.69 2.94
C THR A 344 -26.42 18.27 3.37
N GLN A 345 -27.54 17.70 2.92
CA GLN A 345 -27.88 16.30 3.20
C GLN A 345 -26.89 15.34 2.56
N ALA A 346 -26.50 15.56 1.29
CA ALA A 346 -25.48 14.75 0.64
C ALA A 346 -24.15 14.77 1.40
N ALA A 347 -23.72 15.94 1.87
CA ALA A 347 -22.47 16.08 2.62
C ALA A 347 -22.51 15.54 4.06
N THR A 348 -23.66 15.56 4.73
CA THR A 348 -23.76 15.23 6.17
C THR A 348 -24.43 13.88 6.45
N GLN A 349 -25.22 13.37 5.52
CA GLN A 349 -26.01 12.14 5.67
C GLN A 349 -25.66 11.10 4.60
N GLY A 350 -25.11 11.53 3.44
CA GLY A 350 -24.55 10.64 2.44
C GLY A 350 -23.56 9.67 3.08
N ARG A 351 -23.72 8.37 2.82
CA ARG A 351 -22.91 7.28 3.41
C ARG A 351 -22.83 7.29 4.94
N GLY A 352 -23.87 7.77 5.61
CA GLY A 352 -23.88 7.90 7.07
C GLY A 352 -22.95 9.00 7.59
N GLY A 353 -22.75 10.06 6.79
CA GLY A 353 -21.94 11.23 7.13
C GLY A 353 -20.45 11.03 6.92
N LYS A 354 -20.05 10.23 5.93
CA LYS A 354 -18.67 9.85 5.64
C LYS A 354 -18.22 10.26 4.24
#